data_AF-A0A6S7A0F2-F1
#
_entry.id   AF-A0A6S7A0F2-F1
#
_cell.length_a   1.000
_cell.length_b   1.000
_cell.length_c   1.000
_cell.angle_alpha   90.00
_cell.angle_beta   90.00
_cell.angle_gamma   90.00
#
_symmetry.space_group_name_H-M   'P 1'
#
loop_
_entity.id
_entity.type
_entity.pdbx_description
1 polymer ?
#
loop_
_entity_poly.entity_id
_entity_poly.type
_entity_poly.pdbx_seq_one_letter_code
_entity_poly.pdbx_strand_id
1 'polypeptide(L)'
;MTAVVAAGVTAPGPWSSSQAHEPVDGWWSLLYWGWTLQLPNGVRLDLTEVERACFACLLKNPRRELARSEVKSLRGGMNMRSLNVAICRLRTKVRLAGARLPLHTVHGVGYAFLGNLRELATG
;
A
#
# COMPACT_ATOMS: atom_id res chain seq x y z
N MET A 1 -66.77 -7.92 -7.58
CA MET A 1 -65.52 -8.63 -7.93
C MET A 1 -64.46 -7.55 -8.09
N THR A 2 -63.83 -7.03 -7.04
CA THR A 2 -62.84 -7.60 -6.08
C THR A 2 -61.42 -7.70 -6.65
N ALA A 3 -60.45 -7.26 -5.83
CA ALA A 3 -58.98 -7.26 -5.91
C ALA A 3 -58.37 -6.03 -6.63
N VAL A 4 -57.65 -5.06 -6.03
CA VAL A 4 -56.67 -4.96 -4.92
C VAL A 4 -55.27 -5.56 -5.22
N VAL A 5 -54.25 -4.70 -5.03
CA VAL A 5 -52.77 -4.86 -4.91
C VAL A 5 -51.99 -5.26 -6.18
N ALA A 6 -50.74 -4.83 -6.43
CA ALA A 6 -49.66 -4.45 -5.52
C ALA A 6 -48.64 -3.48 -6.14
N ALA A 7 -47.99 -2.70 -5.27
CA ALA A 7 -46.75 -1.98 -5.51
C ALA A 7 -45.58 -2.95 -5.77
N GLY A 8 -44.74 -2.62 -6.75
CA GLY A 8 -43.43 -3.24 -6.95
C GLY A 8 -42.33 -2.21 -6.72
N VAL A 9 -41.75 -2.23 -5.53
CA VAL A 9 -40.54 -1.48 -5.21
C VAL A 9 -39.31 -2.36 -5.52
N THR A 10 -38.28 -1.73 -6.05
CA THR A 10 -36.85 -2.11 -6.02
C THR A 10 -36.38 -3.33 -6.82
N ALA A 11 -35.52 -3.06 -7.80
CA ALA A 11 -34.37 -3.93 -8.09
C ALA A 11 -33.09 -3.07 -7.97
N PRO A 12 -32.27 -3.22 -6.92
CA PRO A 12 -30.87 -2.82 -6.99
C PRO A 12 -30.15 -3.86 -7.86
N GLY A 13 -29.53 -3.42 -8.94
CA GLY A 13 -28.70 -4.28 -9.79
C GLY A 13 -27.60 -4.99 -9.00
N PRO A 14 -27.14 -6.16 -9.46
CA PRO A 14 -26.20 -7.00 -8.73
C PRO A 14 -24.87 -6.28 -8.48
N TRP A 15 -24.60 -6.09 -7.20
CA TRP A 15 -23.30 -5.85 -6.59
C TRP A 15 -22.18 -6.67 -7.25
N SER A 16 -21.07 -6.00 -7.60
CA SER A 16 -19.76 -6.36 -7.04
C SER A 16 -18.63 -5.46 -7.58
N SER A 17 -18.29 -4.49 -6.73
CA SER A 17 -16.92 -4.31 -6.26
C SER A 17 -15.87 -3.91 -7.28
N SER A 18 -16.05 -2.74 -7.89
CA SER A 18 -14.94 -1.78 -7.88
C SER A 18 -15.09 -0.94 -6.62
N GLN A 19 -14.72 -1.50 -5.46
CA GLN A 19 -14.21 -0.62 -4.41
C GLN A 19 -12.97 0.00 -5.05
N ALA A 20 -13.16 1.12 -5.76
CA ALA A 20 -12.12 2.12 -5.90
C ALA A 20 -11.68 2.34 -4.45
N HIS A 21 -10.54 1.75 -4.10
CA HIS A 21 -9.96 1.87 -2.80
C HIS A 21 -9.73 3.37 -2.65
N GLU A 22 -10.63 4.09 -1.97
CA GLU A 22 -10.41 5.50 -1.69
C GLU A 22 -9.04 5.56 -1.04
N PRO A 23 -8.06 6.21 -1.68
CA PRO A 23 -6.69 6.20 -1.17
C PRO A 23 -6.78 6.82 0.22
N VAL A 24 -6.42 6.04 1.24
CA VAL A 24 -6.35 6.49 2.64
C VAL A 24 -5.73 7.89 2.63
N ASP A 25 -6.56 8.90 2.93
CA ASP A 25 -6.35 10.29 2.49
C ASP A 25 -4.95 10.81 2.82
N GLY A 26 -4.19 11.10 1.76
CA GLY A 26 -2.94 11.87 1.84
C GLY A 26 -1.69 11.15 1.33
N TRP A 27 -0.57 11.86 1.45
CA TRP A 27 0.69 11.48 0.83
C TRP A 27 1.60 10.75 1.81
N TRP A 28 2.03 9.57 1.39
CA TRP A 28 3.16 8.86 1.97
C TRP A 28 4.43 9.41 1.33
N SER A 29 5.30 9.98 2.14
CA SER A 29 6.48 10.69 1.66
C SER A 29 7.74 10.05 2.18
N LEU A 30 8.61 9.63 1.28
CA LEU A 30 9.99 9.29 1.61
C LEU A 30 10.80 10.57 1.78
N LEU A 31 11.40 10.74 2.96
CA LEU A 31 12.27 11.86 3.32
C LEU A 31 13.71 11.37 3.45
N TYR A 32 14.65 12.32 3.47
CA TYR A 32 16.07 12.06 3.72
C TYR A 32 16.59 10.90 2.85
N TRP A 33 16.44 11.02 1.53
CA TRP A 33 16.84 9.97 0.57
C TRP A 33 16.17 8.60 0.80
N GLY A 34 14.96 8.59 1.36
CA GLY A 34 14.16 7.40 1.63
C GLY A 34 14.48 6.69 2.94
N TRP A 35 15.23 7.30 3.84
CA TRP A 35 15.48 6.73 5.18
C TRP A 35 14.30 6.91 6.14
N THR A 36 13.42 7.85 5.87
CA THR A 36 12.26 8.10 6.75
C THR A 36 10.98 8.09 5.93
N LEU A 37 10.00 7.31 6.38
CA LEU A 37 8.65 7.32 5.84
C LEU A 37 7.79 8.26 6.66
N GLN A 38 7.35 9.36 6.05
CA GLN A 38 6.30 10.21 6.60
C GLN A 38 4.93 9.68 6.18
N LEU A 39 4.09 9.44 7.17
CA LEU A 39 2.71 9.01 7.03
C LEU A 39 1.81 10.21 6.64
N PRO A 40 0.60 9.98 6.10
CA PRO A 40 -0.35 11.05 5.80
C PRO A 40 -0.73 11.90 7.01
N ASN A 41 -0.68 11.33 8.22
CA ASN A 41 -0.93 12.04 9.48
C ASN A 41 0.29 12.85 9.99
N GLY A 42 1.38 12.94 9.23
CA GLY A 42 2.58 13.69 9.56
C GLY A 42 3.59 12.93 10.43
N VAL A 43 3.24 11.78 10.99
CA VAL A 43 4.18 10.96 11.79
C VAL A 43 5.31 10.46 10.89
N ARG A 44 6.53 10.45 11.43
CA ARG A 44 7.74 10.00 10.74
C ARG A 44 8.24 8.71 11.36
N LEU A 45 8.54 7.73 10.52
CA LEU A 45 9.08 6.43 10.91
C LEU A 45 10.38 6.16 10.18
N ASP A 46 11.43 5.81 10.92
CA ASP A 46 12.68 5.38 10.31
C ASP A 46 12.51 4.02 9.63
N LEU A 47 13.07 3.94 8.43
CA LEU A 47 13.11 2.74 7.62
C LEU A 47 14.44 2.02 7.82
N THR A 48 14.36 0.71 7.97
CA THR A 48 15.51 -0.17 7.80
C THR A 48 15.95 -0.17 6.34
N GLU A 49 17.17 -0.64 6.06
CA GLU A 49 17.67 -0.75 4.69
C GLU A 49 16.73 -1.57 3.78
N VAL A 50 16.19 -2.69 4.29
CA VAL A 50 15.23 -3.56 3.57
C VAL A 50 13.92 -2.82 3.27
N GLU A 51 13.38 -2.08 4.24
CA GLU A 51 12.16 -1.30 4.03
C GLU A 51 12.41 -0.18 3.01
N ARG A 52 13.51 0.57 3.15
CA ARG A 52 13.91 1.62 2.20
C ARG A 52 14.07 1.09 0.78
N ALA A 53 14.78 -0.02 0.61
CA ALA A 53 14.98 -0.65 -0.70
C ALA A 53 13.65 -1.05 -1.35
N CYS A 54 12.72 -1.58 -0.55
CA CYS A 54 11.36 -1.90 -1.02
C CYS A 54 10.64 -0.66 -1.57
N PHE A 55 10.58 0.44 -0.80
CA PHE A 55 9.93 1.67 -1.24
C PHE A 55 10.62 2.33 -2.42
N ALA A 56 11.95 2.27 -2.51
CA ALA A 56 12.70 2.75 -3.67
C ALA A 56 12.30 2.01 -4.95
N CYS A 57 12.08 0.69 -4.88
CA CYS A 57 11.54 -0.07 -6.01
C CYS A 57 10.11 0.32 -6.36
N LEU A 58 9.24 0.47 -5.36
CA LEU A 58 7.85 0.91 -5.57
C LEU A 58 7.81 2.31 -6.22
N LEU A 59 8.77 3.18 -5.90
CA LEU A 59 8.89 4.50 -6.51
C LEU A 59 9.33 4.47 -7.98
N LYS A 60 10.26 3.57 -8.32
CA LYS A 60 10.77 3.41 -9.69
C LYS A 60 9.76 2.76 -10.64
N ASN A 61 8.89 1.90 -10.09
CA ASN A 61 7.86 1.23 -10.87
C ASN A 61 6.61 2.13 -11.01
N PRO A 62 6.17 2.48 -12.23
CA PRO A 62 5.00 3.34 -12.42
C PRO A 62 3.71 2.71 -11.90
N ARG A 63 3.63 1.37 -11.90
CA ARG A 63 2.51 0.61 -11.32
C ARG A 63 2.56 0.53 -9.78
N ARG A 64 3.62 1.05 -9.15
CA ARG A 64 3.87 0.91 -7.71
C ARG A 64 3.92 -0.54 -7.26
N GLU A 65 4.53 -1.40 -8.07
CA GLU A 65 4.67 -2.83 -7.82
C GLU A 65 6.14 -3.20 -7.59
N LEU A 66 6.37 -4.15 -6.68
CA LEU A 66 7.65 -4.80 -6.45
C LEU A 66 7.48 -6.29 -6.71
N ALA A 67 8.07 -6.77 -7.80
CA ALA A 67 8.04 -8.16 -8.18
C ALA A 67 9.13 -8.98 -7.45
N ARG A 68 8.91 -10.27 -7.24
CA ARG A 68 9.89 -11.19 -6.63
C ARG A 68 11.23 -11.24 -7.38
N SER A 69 11.19 -11.09 -8.71
CA SER A 69 12.39 -10.99 -9.55
C SER A 69 13.22 -9.77 -9.18
N GLU A 70 12.58 -8.61 -9.00
CA GLU A 70 13.22 -7.35 -8.62
C GLU A 70 13.84 -7.43 -7.23
N VAL A 71 13.20 -8.15 -6.29
CA VAL A 71 13.73 -8.35 -4.94
C VAL A 71 15.10 -9.03 -4.97
N LYS A 72 15.29 -10.03 -5.84
CA LYS A 72 16.56 -10.75 -5.99
C LYS A 72 17.67 -9.86 -6.58
N SER A 73 17.30 -8.88 -7.39
CA SER A 73 18.23 -7.95 -8.03
C SER A 73 18.68 -6.81 -7.10
N LEU A 74 18.07 -6.69 -5.91
CA LEU A 74 18.44 -5.66 -4.95
C LEU A 74 19.77 -5.99 -4.26
N ARG A 75 20.58 -4.95 -4.06
CA ARG A 75 21.87 -5.06 -3.38
C ARG A 75 21.66 -5.53 -1.93
N GLY A 76 22.59 -6.32 -1.41
CA GLY A 76 22.55 -6.80 -0.02
C GLY A 76 21.94 -8.19 0.19
N GLY A 77 21.72 -8.98 -0.86
CA GLY A 77 21.25 -10.38 -0.73
C GLY A 77 19.82 -10.49 -0.19
N MET A 78 19.01 -9.44 -0.40
CA MET A 78 17.65 -9.41 0.07
C MET A 78 16.84 -10.53 -0.58
N ASN A 79 16.12 -11.28 0.24
CA ASN A 79 15.24 -12.34 -0.23
C ASN A 79 13.79 -12.04 0.18
N MET A 80 12.86 -12.77 -0.43
CA MET A 80 11.43 -12.57 -0.17
C MET A 80 11.06 -12.80 1.30
N ARG A 81 11.76 -13.69 2.01
CA ARG A 81 11.51 -13.97 3.43
C ARG A 81 11.88 -12.77 4.30
N SER A 82 13.07 -12.20 4.11
CA SER A 82 13.54 -11.00 4.82
C SER A 82 12.64 -9.81 4.52
N LEU A 83 12.23 -9.65 3.26
CA LEU A 83 11.26 -8.63 2.86
C LEU A 83 9.92 -8.80 3.60
N ASN A 84 9.35 -10.01 3.63
CA ASN A 84 8.10 -10.28 4.34
C ASN A 84 8.19 -9.91 5.84
N VAL A 85 9.30 -10.27 6.49
CA VAL A 85 9.52 -9.93 7.90
C VAL A 85 9.61 -8.42 8.10
N ALA A 86 10.34 -7.71 7.24
CA ALA A 86 10.44 -6.26 7.28
C ALA A 86 9.08 -5.58 7.06
N ILE A 87 8.29 -6.05 6.08
CA ILE A 87 6.93 -5.53 5.86
C ILE A 87 6.01 -5.78 7.06
N CYS A 88 6.09 -6.96 7.70
CA CYS A 88 5.32 -7.22 8.92
C CYS A 88 5.71 -6.26 10.05
N ARG A 89 7.01 -6.02 10.26
CA ARG A 89 7.51 -5.05 11.26
C ARG A 89 7.02 -3.64 10.94
N LEU A 90 7.14 -3.20 9.69
CA LEU A 90 6.68 -1.89 9.26
C LEU A 90 5.17 -1.71 9.46
N ARG A 91 4.36 -2.71 9.10
CA ARG A 91 2.91 -2.67 9.32
C ARG A 91 2.57 -2.48 10.80
N THR A 92 3.31 -3.13 11.69
CA THR A 92 3.16 -2.91 13.14
C THR A 92 3.56 -1.49 13.53
N LYS A 93 4.72 -0.98 13.09
CA LYS A 93 5.15 0.40 13.35
C LYS A 93 4.09 1.42 12.90
N VAL A 94 3.58 1.26 11.69
CA VAL A 94 2.56 2.14 11.08
C VAL A 94 1.23 2.06 11.84
N ARG A 95 0.81 0.87 12.28
CA ARG A 95 -0.41 0.69 13.09
C ARG A 95 -0.28 1.37 14.45
N LEU A 96 0.86 1.25 15.11
CA LEU A 96 1.13 1.94 16.38
C LEU A 96 1.13 3.47 16.20
N ALA A 97 1.52 3.95 15.03
CA ALA A 97 1.43 5.36 14.63
C ALA A 97 0.02 5.81 14.18
N GLY A 98 -1.01 4.97 14.37
CA GLY A 98 -2.41 5.32 14.08
C GLY A 98 -2.80 5.31 12.61
N ALA A 99 -1.98 4.71 11.73
CA ALA A 99 -2.28 4.59 10.31
C ALA A 99 -2.31 3.13 9.84
N ARG A 100 -2.77 2.91 8.61
CA ARG A 100 -2.72 1.61 7.95
C ARG A 100 -1.87 1.73 6.70
N LEU A 101 -0.82 0.92 6.62
CA LEU A 101 0.07 0.91 5.46
C LEU A 101 -0.68 0.36 4.22
N PRO A 102 -0.86 1.15 3.13
CA PRO A 102 -1.56 0.72 1.92
C PRO A 102 -0.65 -0.12 1.03
N LEU A 103 0.00 -1.12 1.61
CA LEU A 103 0.86 -2.07 0.91
C LEU A 103 0.17 -3.43 0.86
N HIS A 104 -0.23 -3.84 -0.34
CA HIS A 104 -0.92 -5.09 -0.61
C HIS A 104 0.03 -6.16 -1.14
N THR A 105 -0.26 -7.41 -0.81
CA THR A 105 0.47 -8.55 -1.38
C THR A 105 -0.26 -9.01 -2.62
N VAL A 106 0.43 -9.05 -3.76
CA VAL A 106 -0.12 -9.50 -5.04
C VAL A 106 0.42 -10.90 -5.33
N HIS A 107 -0.49 -11.87 -5.50
CA HIS A 107 -0.13 -13.26 -5.71
C HIS A 107 0.67 -13.42 -7.01
N GLY A 108 1.81 -14.11 -6.95
CA GLY A 108 2.71 -14.28 -8.11
C GLY A 108 3.63 -13.09 -8.42
N VAL A 109 3.25 -11.87 -8.04
CA VAL A 109 4.06 -10.66 -8.28
C VAL A 109 4.92 -10.33 -7.07
N GLY A 110 4.32 -10.00 -5.92
CA GLY A 110 5.05 -9.57 -4.74
C GLY A 110 4.23 -8.57 -3.94
N TYR A 111 4.57 -7.29 -4.03
CA TYR A 111 3.88 -6.21 -3.31
C TYR A 111 3.44 -5.09 -4.23
N ALA A 112 2.29 -4.47 -3.93
CA ALA A 112 1.81 -3.28 -4.60
C ALA A 112 1.44 -2.21 -3.57
N PHE A 113 1.79 -0.95 -3.83
CA PHE A 113 1.41 0.18 -3.00
C PHE A 113 0.20 0.87 -3.59
N LEU A 114 -0.92 0.88 -2.85
CA LEU A 114 -2.22 1.35 -3.31
C LEU A 114 -2.55 2.79 -2.86
N GLY A 115 -1.58 3.50 -2.26
CA GLY A 115 -1.74 4.89 -1.83
C GLY A 115 -0.90 5.86 -2.64
N ASN A 116 -1.02 7.15 -2.32
CA ASN A 116 -0.18 8.18 -2.91
C ASN A 116 1.22 8.14 -2.30
N LEU A 117 2.20 7.67 -3.08
CA LEU A 117 3.60 7.58 -2.67
C LEU A 117 4.46 8.59 -3.45
N ARG A 118 5.27 9.37 -2.72
CA ARG A 118 6.25 10.31 -3.29
C ARG A 118 7.58 10.22 -2.55
N GLU A 119 8.64 10.71 -3.19
CA GLU A 119 9.90 11.04 -2.52
C GLU A 119 10.04 12.55 -2.51
N LEU A 120 10.45 13.09 -1.37
CA LEU A 120 10.77 14.51 -1.21
C LEU A 120 12.28 14.62 -1.01
N ALA A 121 12.94 15.38 -1.87
CA ALA A 121 14.32 15.77 -1.66
C ALA A 121 14.37 16.66 -0.43
N THR A 122 14.75 16.08 0.72
CA THR A 122 15.01 16.86 1.92
C THR A 122 16.43 17.41 1.76
N GLY A 123 16.53 18.63 1.21
CA GLY A 123 17.75 19.42 1.14
C GLY A 123 18.05 20.14 2.45
#